data_AF-A0A1M5ZYZ2-F1
#
_entry.id   AF-A0A1M5ZYZ2-F1
#
_cell.length_a   1.000
_cell.length_b   1.000
_cell.length_c   1.000
_cell.angle_alpha   90.00
_cell.angle_beta   90.00
_cell.angle_gamma   90.00
#
_symmetry.space_group_name_H-M   'P 1'
#
loop_
_entity.id
_entity.type
_entity.pdbx_description
1 polymer ?
#
loop_
_entity_poly.entity_id
_entity_poly.type
_entity_poly.pdbx_seq_one_letter_code
_entity_poly.pdbx_strand_id
1 'polypeptide(L)'
;MSYFKPEFTLGLTATPDRADGESILEDFKNVAHKLDLQQAVELGELVPIRCIRVKTNVDLSTVRINGIKYYAQDLESKLFVPERNKLIAETYLNYVSDKKTVVFCASVHHAQEISALFKQQGINCEV
;
A
#
# COMPACT_ATOMS: atom_id res chain seq x y z
N MET A 1 2.34 -25.44 -13.87
CA MET A 1 1.24 -26.37 -13.54
C MET A 1 1.42 -27.80 -14.10
N SER A 2 2.63 -28.36 -14.22
CA SER A 2 2.85 -29.65 -14.92
C SER A 2 2.76 -30.91 -14.06
N TYR A 3 2.76 -30.78 -12.72
CA TYR A 3 2.76 -31.92 -11.81
C TYR A 3 1.36 -32.50 -11.58
N PHE A 4 0.37 -31.64 -11.31
CA PHE A 4 -1.01 -32.05 -11.11
C PHE A 4 -1.80 -32.02 -12.43
N LYS A 5 -2.66 -33.01 -12.64
CA LYS A 5 -3.55 -33.13 -13.81
C LYS A 5 -5.02 -33.14 -13.37
N PRO A 6 -5.54 -32.02 -12.84
CA PRO A 6 -6.94 -31.96 -12.41
C PRO A 6 -7.89 -31.92 -13.62
N GLU A 7 -9.10 -32.43 -13.45
CA GLU A 7 -10.18 -32.27 -14.44
C GLU A 7 -10.69 -30.82 -14.50
N PHE A 8 -10.53 -30.06 -13.42
CA PHE A 8 -10.96 -28.67 -13.31
C PHE A 8 -10.02 -27.84 -12.43
N THR A 9 -9.77 -26.59 -12.82
CA THR A 9 -8.91 -25.64 -12.11
C THR A 9 -9.62 -24.30 -11.96
N LEU A 10 -9.69 -23.79 -10.73
CA LEU A 10 -10.21 -22.45 -10.41
C LEU A 10 -9.15 -21.61 -9.72
N GLY A 11 -8.90 -20.41 -10.24
CA GLY A 11 -8.01 -19.42 -9.65
C GLY A 11 -8.79 -18.28 -9.02
N LEU A 12 -8.36 -17.84 -7.84
CA LEU A 12 -8.92 -16.69 -7.12
C LEU A 12 -7.79 -15.66 -6.96
N THR A 13 -8.00 -14.43 -7.42
CA THR A 13 -7.04 -13.34 -7.27
C THR A 13 -7.74 -12.03 -6.94
N ALA A 14 -7.18 -11.27 -6.01
CA ALA A 14 -7.61 -9.89 -5.74
C ALA A 14 -6.90 -8.86 -6.64
N THR A 15 -5.85 -9.28 -7.35
CA THR A 15 -5.02 -8.42 -8.21
C THR A 15 -4.82 -9.12 -9.56
N PRO A 16 -5.82 -9.08 -10.46
CA PRO A 16 -5.71 -9.71 -11.78
C PRO A 16 -4.68 -8.99 -12.66
N ASP A 17 -4.58 -7.67 -12.52
CA ASP A 17 -3.63 -6.83 -13.22
C ASP A 17 -2.37 -6.68 -12.35
N ARG A 18 -1.22 -7.12 -12.86
CA ARG A 18 0.05 -7.01 -12.14
C ARG A 18 0.92 -5.92 -12.75
N ALA A 19 1.60 -5.18 -11.88
CA ALA A 19 2.49 -4.11 -12.29
C ALA A 19 3.70 -4.64 -13.09
N ASP A 20 4.13 -5.88 -12.85
CA ASP A 20 5.25 -6.54 -13.54
C ASP A 20 4.91 -7.02 -14.96
N GLY A 21 3.67 -6.82 -15.41
CA GLY A 21 3.23 -7.20 -16.75
C GLY A 21 2.93 -8.69 -16.92
N GLU A 22 3.13 -9.50 -15.88
CA GLU A 22 2.75 -10.91 -15.91
C GLU A 22 1.23 -11.06 -15.75
N SER A 23 0.65 -12.00 -16.49
CA SER A 23 -0.78 -12.29 -16.41
C SER A 23 -1.01 -13.71 -15.94
N ILE A 24 -1.74 -13.83 -14.83
CA ILE A 24 -2.21 -15.14 -14.35
C ILE A 24 -3.18 -15.81 -15.34
N LEU A 25 -3.68 -15.06 -16.33
CA LEU A 25 -4.53 -15.62 -17.39
C LEU A 25 -3.77 -16.55 -18.34
N GLU A 26 -2.44 -16.49 -18.41
CA GLU A 26 -1.66 -17.48 -19.16
C GLU A 26 -1.87 -18.90 -18.62
N ASP A 27 -2.02 -19.02 -17.29
CA ASP A 27 -2.25 -20.29 -16.61
C ASP A 27 -3.74 -20.66 -16.53
N PHE A 28 -4.62 -19.69 -16.28
CA PHE A 28 -6.05 -19.92 -15.98
C PHE A 28 -7.00 -19.62 -17.15
N LYS A 29 -6.46 -19.21 -18.30
CA LYS A 29 -7.12 -18.99 -19.60
C LYS A 29 -8.12 -17.84 -19.67
N ASN A 30 -9.09 -17.78 -18.75
CA ASN A 30 -10.17 -16.81 -18.79
C ASN A 30 -10.61 -16.35 -17.40
N VAL A 31 -11.20 -15.16 -17.35
CA VAL A 31 -11.86 -14.63 -16.15
C VAL A 31 -13.30 -15.11 -16.14
N ALA A 32 -13.66 -15.94 -15.16
CA ALA A 32 -15.04 -16.42 -14.99
C ALA A 32 -15.95 -15.35 -14.36
N HIS A 33 -15.41 -14.55 -13.44
CA HIS A 33 -16.12 -13.46 -12.77
C HIS A 33 -15.12 -12.40 -12.30
N LYS A 34 -15.54 -11.13 -12.30
CA LYS A 34 -14.80 -10.00 -11.74
C LYS A 34 -15.77 -9.17 -10.93
N LEU A 35 -15.40 -8.90 -9.68
CA LEU A 35 -16.06 -7.94 -8.81
C LEU A 35 -15.02 -6.87 -8.49
N ASP A 36 -15.24 -5.64 -8.95
CA ASP A 36 -14.33 -4.54 -8.64
C ASP A 36 -14.63 -3.92 -7.26
N LEU A 37 -13.67 -3.14 -6.75
CA LEU A 37 -13.75 -2.53 -5.43
C LEU A 37 -14.94 -1.58 -5.30
N GLN A 38 -15.27 -0.84 -6.36
CA GLN A 38 -16.38 0.11 -6.36
C GLN A 38 -17.70 -0.64 -6.28
N GLN A 39 -17.89 -1.65 -7.12
CA GLN A 39 -19.07 -2.52 -7.14
C GLN A 39 -19.27 -3.20 -5.79
N ALA A 40 -18.20 -3.74 -5.18
CA ALA A 40 -18.28 -4.40 -3.89
C ALA A 40 -18.72 -3.43 -2.76
N VAL A 41 -18.30 -2.16 -2.82
CA VAL A 41 -18.78 -1.13 -1.89
C VAL A 41 -20.24 -0.76 -2.17
N GLU A 42 -20.64 -0.61 -3.43
CA GLU A 42 -22.01 -0.28 -3.84
C GLU A 42 -23.02 -1.39 -3.47
N LEU A 43 -22.60 -2.66 -3.52
CA LEU A 43 -23.41 -3.82 -3.10
C LEU A 43 -23.48 -3.98 -1.57
N GLY A 44 -22.65 -3.27 -0.81
CA GLY A 44 -22.58 -3.41 0.65
C GLY A 44 -21.75 -4.62 1.13
N GLU A 45 -21.04 -5.29 0.23
CA GLU A 45 -20.11 -6.39 0.57
C GLU A 45 -18.81 -5.87 1.20
N LEU A 46 -18.44 -4.61 0.91
CA LEU A 46 -17.30 -3.91 1.52
C LEU A 46 -17.72 -2.61 2.19
N VAL A 47 -16.91 -2.19 3.17
CA VAL A 47 -17.11 -0.91 3.87
C VAL A 47 -16.80 0.29 2.95
N PRO A 48 -17.53 1.41 3.09
CA PRO A 48 -17.25 2.63 2.33
C PRO A 48 -15.83 3.17 2.56
N ILE A 49 -15.20 3.67 1.50
CA ILE A 49 -13.84 4.21 1.55
C ILE A 49 -13.88 5.72 1.66
N ARG A 50 -13.17 6.27 2.66
CA ARG A 50 -12.91 7.72 2.80
C ARG A 50 -11.43 8.01 2.54
N CYS A 51 -11.14 8.71 1.46
CA CYS A 51 -9.77 9.13 1.13
C CYS A 51 -9.49 10.55 1.60
N ILE A 52 -8.38 10.75 2.33
CA ILE A 52 -7.87 12.05 2.74
C ILE A 52 -6.49 12.23 2.09
N ARG A 53 -6.33 13.28 1.28
CA ARG A 53 -5.09 13.56 0.56
C ARG A 53 -4.37 14.74 1.21
N VAL A 54 -3.20 14.47 1.80
CA VAL A 54 -2.33 15.51 2.37
C VAL A 54 -1.24 15.83 1.37
N LYS A 55 -1.18 17.08 0.89
CA LYS A 55 -0.17 17.52 -0.08
C LYS A 55 1.11 17.91 0.67
N THR A 56 2.25 17.39 0.21
CA THR A 56 3.58 17.74 0.73
C THR A 56 4.44 18.36 -0.37
N ASN A 57 5.50 19.08 -0.01
CA ASN A 57 6.43 19.70 -0.97
C ASN A 57 7.53 18.74 -1.47
N VAL A 58 7.33 17.43 -1.36
CA VAL A 58 8.31 16.43 -1.81
C VAL A 58 8.26 16.34 -3.34
N ASP A 59 9.42 16.51 -3.96
CA ASP A 59 9.63 16.23 -5.38
C ASP A 59 10.30 14.86 -5.55
N LEU A 60 9.58 13.94 -6.19
CA LEU A 60 10.06 12.60 -6.53
C LEU A 60 10.52 12.49 -7.99
N SER A 61 10.50 13.58 -8.77
CA SER A 61 10.85 13.58 -10.20
C SER A 61 12.27 13.09 -10.47
N THR A 62 13.18 13.27 -9.50
CA THR A 62 14.58 12.85 -9.61
C THR A 62 14.86 11.46 -9.02
N VAL A 63 13.85 10.75 -8.50
CA VAL A 63 14.05 9.41 -7.91
C VAL A 63 14.17 8.39 -9.03
N ARG A 64 15.28 7.66 -9.06
CA ARG A 64 15.49 6.62 -10.07
C ARG A 64 14.49 5.48 -9.90
N ILE A 65 14.02 4.97 -11.04
CA ILE A 65 13.11 3.83 -11.13
C ILE A 65 13.88 2.66 -11.74
N ASN A 66 13.79 1.48 -11.11
CA ASN A 66 14.29 0.23 -11.65
C ASN A 66 13.12 -0.68 -12.02
N GLY A 67 12.79 -0.73 -13.32
CA GLY A 67 11.57 -1.38 -13.81
C GLY A 67 10.32 -0.69 -13.25
N ILE A 68 9.67 -1.32 -12.28
CA ILE A 68 8.44 -0.84 -11.62
C ILE A 68 8.64 -0.38 -10.17
N LYS A 69 9.85 -0.52 -9.63
CA LYS A 69 10.16 -0.16 -8.24
C LYS A 69 11.09 1.05 -8.20
N TYR A 70 10.86 1.95 -7.25
CA TYR A 70 11.82 3.01 -6.94
C TYR A 70 13.10 2.43 -6.35
N TYR A 71 14.23 3.09 -6.61
CA TYR A 71 15.47 2.81 -5.88
C TYR A 71 15.29 3.25 -4.43
N ALA A 72 15.28 2.29 -3.49
CA ALA A 72 14.88 2.54 -2.10
C ALA A 72 15.70 3.66 -1.42
N GLN A 73 17.00 3.72 -1.68
CA GLN A 73 17.90 4.75 -1.13
C GLN A 73 17.57 6.15 -1.64
N ASP A 74 17.28 6.30 -2.94
CA ASP A 74 16.92 7.58 -3.53
C ASP A 74 15.56 8.06 -2.98
N LEU A 75 14.61 7.12 -2.89
CA LEU A 75 13.29 7.39 -2.35
C LEU A 75 13.36 7.80 -0.87
N GLU A 76 14.15 7.08 -0.08
CA GLU A 76 14.42 7.40 1.32
C GLU A 76 15.01 8.80 1.46
N SER A 77 16.06 9.15 0.71
CA SER A 77 16.69 10.48 0.77
C SER A 77 15.73 11.64 0.50
N LYS A 78 14.67 11.43 -0.28
CA LYS A 78 13.67 12.45 -0.63
C LYS A 78 12.48 12.47 0.31
N LEU A 79 12.12 11.32 0.89
CA LEU A 79 11.00 11.21 1.82
C LEU A 79 11.40 11.48 3.28
N PHE A 80 12.68 11.35 3.59
CA PHE A 80 13.25 11.56 4.90
C PHE A 80 13.42 13.05 5.18
N VAL A 81 12.31 13.68 5.54
CA VAL A 81 12.25 15.09 5.93
C VAL A 81 11.58 15.10 7.30
N PRO A 82 12.27 15.50 8.40
CA PRO A 82 11.72 15.45 9.75
C PRO A 82 10.36 16.17 9.88
N GLU A 83 10.16 17.27 9.16
CA GLU A 83 8.89 18.00 9.10
C GLU A 83 7.76 17.15 8.49
N ARG A 84 8.08 16.28 7.53
CA ARG A 84 7.11 15.35 6.93
C ARG A 84 6.72 14.25 7.89
N ASN A 85 7.65 13.72 8.67
CA ASN A 85 7.35 12.72 9.70
C ASN A 85 6.41 13.31 10.76
N LYS A 86 6.64 14.55 11.19
CA LYS A 86 5.73 15.30 12.08
C LYS A 86 4.34 15.44 11.46
N LEU A 87 4.26 15.83 10.19
CA LEU A 87 2.98 15.95 9.48
C LEU A 87 2.22 14.62 9.40
N ILE A 88 2.91 13.48 9.26
CA ILE A 88 2.27 12.14 9.30
C ILE A 88 1.63 11.90 10.67
N ALA A 89 2.36 12.16 11.76
CA ALA A 89 1.86 11.98 13.12
C ALA A 89 0.69 12.93 13.45
N GLU A 90 0.79 14.20 13.04
CA GLU A 90 -0.30 15.17 13.17
C GLU A 90 -1.54 14.76 12.36
N THR A 91 -1.34 14.23 11.15
CA THR A 91 -2.46 13.72 10.32
C THR A 91 -3.15 12.55 11.01
N TYR A 92 -2.40 11.61 11.59
CA TYR A 92 -2.97 10.53 12.39
C TYR A 92 -3.81 11.09 13.55
N LEU A 93 -3.24 12.00 14.33
CA LEU A 93 -3.91 12.60 15.49
C LEU A 93 -5.22 13.30 15.13
N ASN A 94 -5.22 14.04 14.03
CA ASN A 94 -6.36 14.85 13.59
C ASN A 94 -7.52 14.03 12.99
N TYR A 95 -7.25 12.86 12.40
CA TYR A 95 -8.26 12.15 11.60
C TYR A 95 -8.63 10.76 12.13
N VAL A 96 -7.72 10.08 12.82
CA VAL A 96 -7.86 8.64 13.11
C VAL A 96 -7.20 8.21 14.45
N SER A 97 -6.99 9.14 15.39
CA SER A 97 -6.34 8.85 16.69
C SER A 97 -7.06 7.79 17.53
N ASP A 98 -8.35 7.60 17.29
CA ASP A 98 -9.21 6.61 17.95
C ASP A 98 -9.23 5.24 17.23
N LYS A 99 -8.48 5.08 16.12
CA LYS A 99 -8.56 3.89 15.27
C LYS A 99 -7.25 3.10 15.23
N LYS A 100 -7.39 1.77 15.18
CA LYS A 100 -6.30 0.87 14.81
C LYS A 100 -5.82 1.23 13.40
N THR A 101 -4.52 1.49 13.27
CA THR A 101 -3.94 2.07 12.07
C THR A 101 -2.69 1.31 11.65
N VAL A 102 -2.54 1.09 10.35
CA VAL A 102 -1.33 0.56 9.72
C VAL A 102 -0.69 1.68 8.92
N VAL A 103 0.61 1.91 9.11
CA VAL A 103 1.36 2.94 8.38
C VAL A 103 2.36 2.27 7.44
N PHE A 104 2.18 2.48 6.12
CA PHE A 104 3.10 1.97 5.11
C PHE A 104 4.27 2.93 4.92
N CYS A 105 5.46 2.52 5.36
CA CYS A 105 6.68 3.31 5.27
C CYS A 105 7.55 2.90 4.06
N ALA A 106 8.42 3.80 3.62
CA ALA A 106 9.27 3.61 2.44
C ALA A 106 10.46 2.65 2.67
N SER A 107 10.89 2.50 3.92
CA SER A 107 11.97 1.62 4.34
C SER A 107 11.73 1.14 5.77
N VAL A 108 12.48 0.11 6.21
CA VAL A 108 12.46 -0.35 7.60
C VAL A 108 12.94 0.76 8.54
N HIS A 109 13.97 1.51 8.14
CA HIS A 109 14.47 2.63 8.93
C HIS A 109 13.41 3.73 9.12
N HIS A 110 12.70 4.10 8.05
CA HIS A 110 11.59 5.06 8.13
C HIS A 110 10.45 4.55 9.04
N ALA A 111 10.15 3.25 9.03
CA ALA A 111 9.16 2.68 9.96
C ALA A 111 9.59 2.82 11.43
N GLN A 112 10.87 2.58 11.73
CA GLN A 112 11.44 2.76 13.07
C GLN A 112 11.32 4.21 13.57
N GLU A 113 11.58 5.18 12.71
CA GLU A 113 11.45 6.59 13.07
C GLU A 113 10.01 7.02 13.32
N ILE A 114 9.08 6.62 12.44
CA ILE A 114 7.66 6.94 12.62
C ILE A 114 7.14 6.31 13.92
N SER A 115 7.53 5.06 14.21
CA SER A 115 7.19 4.41 15.47
C SER A 115 7.75 5.15 16.68
N ALA A 116 9.02 5.57 16.64
CA ALA A 116 9.64 6.36 17.70
C ALA A 116 8.91 7.71 17.91
N LEU A 117 8.57 8.40 16.83
CA LEU A 117 7.82 9.67 16.87
C LEU A 117 6.43 9.48 17.47
N PHE A 118 5.72 8.41 17.10
CA PHE A 118 4.41 8.08 17.66
C PHE A 118 4.53 7.82 19.18
N LYS A 119 5.51 7.02 19.60
CA LYS A 119 5.79 6.75 21.02
C LYS A 119 6.11 8.02 21.80
N GLN A 120 6.90 8.95 21.23
CA GLN A 120 7.17 10.26 21.84
C GLN A 120 5.91 11.12 22.05
N GLN A 121 4.89 10.93 21.22
CA GLN A 121 3.58 11.59 21.34
C GLN A 121 2.59 10.80 22.21
N GLY A 122 3.02 9.73 22.88
CA GLY A 122 2.17 8.90 23.72
C GLY A 122 1.27 7.92 22.96
N ILE A 123 1.53 7.70 21.67
CA ILE A 123 0.77 6.78 20.82
C ILE A 123 1.45 5.40 20.84
N ASN A 124 0.69 4.35 21.13
CA ASN A 124 1.20 2.99 21.05
C ASN A 124 1.41 2.57 19.58
N CYS A 125 2.62 2.16 19.22
CA CYS A 125 3.00 1.82 17.87
C CYS A 125 4.11 0.75 17.90
N GLU A 126 4.09 -0.21 16.98
CA GLU A 126 5.17 -1.20 16.84
C GLU A 126 5.52 -1.38 15.35
N VAL A 127 6.75 -1.84 15.10
CA VAL A 127 7.33 -2.08 13.76
C VAL A 127 7.42 -3.57 13.50
#